data_AF-A0AAD4QK64-F1
#
_entry.id   AF-A0AAD4QK64-F1
#
_cell.length_a   1.000
_cell.length_b   1.000
_cell.length_c   1.000
_cell.angle_alpha   90.00
_cell.angle_beta   90.00
_cell.angle_gamma   90.00
#
_symmetry.space_group_name_H-M   'P 1'
#
loop_
_entity.id
_entity.type
_entity.pdbx_description
1 polymer ?
#
loop_
_entity_poly.entity_id
_entity_poly.type
_entity_poly.pdbx_seq_one_letter_code
_entity_poly.pdbx_strand_id
1 'polypeptide(L)'
;MMSRSQSRDDLRRWLSPPDPSTNHNVARGSHHDGTASWFTRGNTYKQWKMTGSLLWIHGKPGSGKSILCSTIIHEIEQLQETGAALMAYFYFDFKDIGKQDVRSLLSSILIQLSK
;
A
#
# COMPACT_ATOMS: atom_id res chain seq x y z
N MET A 1 23.59 6.61 -24.78
CA MET A 1 23.01 5.45 -24.10
C MET A 1 22.37 5.98 -22.81
N MET A 2 21.04 6.11 -22.73
CA MET A 2 20.39 6.60 -21.50
C MET A 2 20.50 5.52 -20.42
N SER A 3 21.03 5.89 -19.26
CA SER A 3 21.06 5.02 -18.07
C SER A 3 19.63 4.73 -17.61
N ARG A 4 19.34 3.50 -17.16
CA ARG A 4 18.04 3.10 -16.59
C ARG A 4 17.56 4.02 -15.45
N SER A 5 18.48 4.66 -14.74
CA SER A 5 18.16 5.65 -13.70
C SER A 5 17.58 6.95 -14.27
N GLN A 6 18.14 7.45 -15.37
CA GLN A 6 17.72 8.70 -16.01
C GLN A 6 16.27 8.62 -16.49
N SER A 7 15.91 7.52 -17.17
CA SER A 7 14.54 7.29 -17.65
C SER A 7 13.51 7.15 -16.52
N ARG A 8 13.92 6.69 -15.33
CA ARG A 8 13.04 6.55 -14.16
C ARG A 8 12.74 7.90 -13.51
N ASP A 9 13.74 8.75 -13.37
CA ASP A 9 13.56 10.08 -12.82
C ASP A 9 12.69 10.93 -13.74
N ASP A 10 12.89 10.80 -15.05
CA ASP A 10 12.04 11.42 -16.07
C ASP A 10 10.58 10.92 -15.96
N LEU A 11 10.38 9.61 -15.82
CA LEU A 11 9.05 9.01 -15.62
C LEU A 11 8.38 9.52 -14.35
N ARG A 12 9.11 9.57 -13.22
CA ARG A 12 8.59 10.08 -11.94
C ARG A 12 8.24 11.55 -12.04
N ARG A 13 9.06 12.35 -12.71
CA ARG A 13 8.81 13.78 -12.93
C ARG A 13 7.59 14.01 -13.84
N TRP A 14 7.44 13.22 -14.89
CA TRP A 14 6.31 13.31 -15.81
C TRP A 14 4.98 12.89 -15.16
N LEU A 15 5.00 11.79 -14.41
CA LEU A 15 3.82 11.26 -13.73
C LEU A 15 3.45 12.07 -12.48
N SER A 16 4.43 12.68 -11.81
CA SER A 16 4.28 13.43 -10.56
C SER A 16 3.38 12.70 -9.54
N PRO A 17 3.69 11.43 -9.19
CA PRO A 17 2.80 10.60 -8.39
C PRO A 17 2.67 11.13 -6.95
N PRO A 18 1.49 11.01 -6.32
CA PRO A 18 1.37 11.27 -4.89
C PRO A 18 2.13 10.21 -4.08
N ASP A 19 2.60 10.62 -2.91
CA ASP A 19 3.29 9.73 -1.97
C ASP A 19 2.29 9.03 -1.04
N PRO A 20 2.10 7.69 -1.15
CA PRO A 20 1.18 6.95 -0.30
C PRO A 20 1.75 6.70 1.11
N SER A 21 3.06 6.89 1.32
CA SER A 21 3.73 6.61 2.59
C SER A 21 3.25 7.51 3.71
N THR A 22 2.78 8.74 3.40
CA THR A 22 2.26 9.67 4.40
C THR A 22 1.03 9.10 5.11
N ASN A 23 0.07 8.56 4.36
CA ASN A 23 -1.12 7.90 4.92
C ASN A 23 -0.76 6.61 5.66
N HIS A 24 0.17 5.84 5.09
CA HIS A 24 0.64 4.62 5.72
C HIS A 24 1.29 4.89 7.08
N ASN A 25 2.17 5.88 7.16
CA ASN A 25 2.89 6.25 8.39
C ASN A 25 1.94 6.77 9.47
N VAL A 26 0.90 7.52 9.11
CA VAL A 26 -0.16 7.93 10.05
C VAL A 26 -0.91 6.71 10.60
N ALA A 27 -1.26 5.76 9.74
CA ALA A 27 -1.91 4.52 10.16
C ALA A 27 -0.98 3.64 11.03
N ARG A 28 0.31 3.54 10.69
CA ARG A 28 1.32 2.84 11.49
C ARG A 28 1.56 3.51 12.84
N GLY A 29 1.62 4.84 12.90
CA GLY A 29 1.77 5.56 14.16
C GLY A 29 0.57 5.41 15.11
N SER A 30 -0.60 5.07 14.57
CA SER A 30 -1.81 4.78 15.34
C SER A 30 -1.97 3.28 15.67
N HIS A 31 -1.07 2.42 15.19
CA HIS A 31 -1.09 0.99 15.47
C HIS A 31 -0.48 0.72 16.85
N HIS A 32 -1.18 -0.06 17.66
CA HIS A 32 -0.66 -0.58 18.92
C HIS A 32 -0.36 -2.08 18.80
N ASP A 33 0.60 -2.57 19.56
CA ASP A 33 0.96 -3.98 19.58
C ASP A 33 -0.28 -4.88 19.79
N GLY A 34 -0.38 -5.94 18.99
CA GLY A 34 -1.54 -6.84 18.97
C GLY A 34 -2.74 -6.34 18.17
N THR A 35 -2.80 -5.06 17.78
CA THR A 35 -3.85 -4.55 16.87
C THR A 35 -3.78 -5.28 15.53
N ALA A 36 -4.95 -5.60 14.97
CA ALA A 36 -5.12 -6.38 13.74
C ALA A 36 -4.70 -7.87 13.82
N SER A 37 -4.16 -8.35 14.96
CA SER A 37 -3.68 -9.73 15.07
C SER A 37 -4.78 -10.78 14.90
N TRP A 38 -6.01 -10.49 15.36
CA TRP A 38 -7.16 -11.37 15.16
C TRP A 38 -7.43 -11.63 13.67
N PHE A 39 -7.15 -10.64 12.82
CA PHE A 39 -7.37 -10.70 11.38
C PHE A 39 -6.22 -11.42 10.69
N THR A 40 -4.96 -11.01 10.93
CA THR A 40 -3.79 -11.59 10.28
C THR A 40 -3.52 -13.03 10.71
N ARG A 41 -3.98 -13.43 11.90
CA ARG A 41 -3.94 -14.85 12.35
C ARG A 41 -5.15 -15.66 11.87
N GLY A 42 -6.20 -14.98 11.42
CA GLY A 42 -7.45 -15.58 10.97
C GLY A 42 -7.33 -16.36 9.66
N ASN A 43 -8.25 -17.30 9.47
CA ASN A 43 -8.24 -18.18 8.30
C ASN A 43 -8.50 -17.42 6.99
N THR A 44 -9.38 -16.42 7.00
CA THR A 44 -9.70 -15.59 5.82
C THR A 44 -8.46 -14.94 5.22
N TYR A 45 -7.62 -14.32 6.06
CA TYR A 45 -6.38 -13.68 5.61
C TYR A 45 -5.39 -14.70 5.06
N LYS A 46 -5.17 -15.82 5.77
CA LYS A 46 -4.27 -16.89 5.34
C LYS A 46 -4.69 -17.49 4.00
N GLN A 47 -5.97 -17.79 3.83
CA GLN A 47 -6.51 -18.31 2.58
C GLN A 47 -6.32 -17.30 1.44
N TRP A 48 -6.67 -16.03 1.66
CA TRP A 48 -6.46 -14.98 0.67
C TRP A 48 -4.99 -14.88 0.21
N LYS A 49 -4.05 -14.92 1.16
CA LYS A 49 -2.61 -14.87 0.87
C LYS A 49 -2.13 -16.04 0.01
N MET A 50 -2.80 -17.20 0.08
CA MET A 50 -2.48 -18.38 -0.74
C MET A 50 -3.17 -18.37 -2.10
N THR A 51 -4.40 -17.81 -2.20
CA THR A 51 -5.20 -17.87 -3.43
C THR A 51 -4.99 -16.67 -4.36
N GLY A 52 -4.54 -15.53 -3.85
CA GLY A 52 -4.32 -14.31 -4.64
C GLY A 52 -5.59 -13.63 -5.16
N SER A 53 -6.76 -13.92 -4.59
CA SER A 53 -8.03 -13.32 -4.99
C SER A 53 -8.18 -11.87 -4.49
N LEU A 54 -9.28 -11.19 -4.83
CA LEU A 54 -9.62 -9.91 -4.21
C LEU A 54 -10.04 -10.12 -2.74
N LEU A 55 -9.46 -9.37 -1.80
CA LEU A 55 -9.93 -9.29 -0.41
C LEU A 55 -10.55 -7.93 -0.14
N TRP A 56 -11.85 -7.93 0.11
CA TRP A 56 -12.60 -6.71 0.41
C TRP A 56 -12.88 -6.61 1.91
N ILE A 57 -12.25 -5.64 2.58
CA ILE A 57 -12.46 -5.36 4.01
C ILE A 57 -13.43 -4.19 4.17
N HIS A 58 -14.65 -4.47 4.63
CA HIS A 58 -15.69 -3.47 4.87
C HIS A 58 -16.09 -3.39 6.35
N GLY A 59 -16.64 -2.25 6.76
CA GLY A 59 -17.02 -1.99 8.14
C GLY A 59 -17.35 -0.53 8.39
N LYS A 60 -17.93 -0.24 9.55
CA LYS A 60 -18.36 1.12 9.94
C LYS A 60 -17.18 2.11 9.96
N PRO A 61 -17.41 3.42 9.77
CA PRO A 61 -16.39 4.44 10.02
C PRO A 61 -15.75 4.25 11.41
N GLY A 62 -14.44 4.47 11.53
CA GLY A 62 -13.71 4.28 12.78
C GLY A 62 -13.42 2.82 13.17
N SER A 63 -13.86 1.81 12.42
CA SER A 63 -13.63 0.40 12.76
C SER A 63 -12.20 -0.12 12.53
N GLY A 64 -11.22 0.77 12.32
CA GLY A 64 -9.81 0.40 12.16
C GLY A 64 -9.41 -0.21 10.81
N LYS A 65 -10.23 -0.09 9.75
CA LYS A 65 -9.91 -0.65 8.41
C LYS A 65 -8.55 -0.19 7.86
N SER A 66 -8.26 1.10 7.96
CA SER A 66 -6.98 1.64 7.50
C SER A 66 -5.79 1.10 8.29
N ILE A 67 -5.99 0.83 9.59
CA ILE A 67 -4.99 0.16 10.45
C ILE A 67 -4.81 -1.29 10.00
N LEU A 68 -5.90 -2.02 9.72
CA LEU A 68 -5.84 -3.38 9.17
C LEU A 68 -5.02 -3.41 7.86
N CYS A 69 -5.35 -2.55 6.89
CA CYS A 69 -4.60 -2.47 5.63
C CYS A 69 -3.13 -2.10 5.86
N SER A 70 -2.85 -1.16 6.75
CA SER A 70 -1.48 -0.77 7.11
C SER A 70 -0.70 -1.93 7.73
N THR A 71 -1.32 -2.76 8.58
CA THR A 71 -0.69 -3.98 9.11
C THR A 71 -0.37 -4.99 8.00
N ILE A 72 -1.27 -5.20 7.03
CA ILE A 72 -1.05 -6.10 5.90
C ILE A 72 0.13 -5.60 5.05
N ILE A 73 0.13 -4.31 4.71
CA ILE A 73 1.22 -3.67 3.94
C ILE A 73 2.55 -3.88 4.67
N HIS A 74 2.60 -3.61 5.97
CA HIS A 74 3.82 -3.77 6.75
C HIS A 74 4.33 -5.22 6.76
N GLU A 75 3.44 -6.23 6.88
CA GLU A 75 3.83 -7.64 6.79
C GLU A 75 4.42 -8.00 5.42
N ILE A 76 3.87 -7.44 4.34
CA ILE A 76 4.36 -7.68 2.97
C ILE A 76 5.66 -6.92 2.70
N GLU A 77 5.86 -5.72 3.27
CA GLU A 77 7.13 -4.99 3.20
C GLU A 77 8.30 -5.83 3.74
N GLN A 78 8.09 -6.54 4.84
CA GLN A 78 9.09 -7.47 5.40
C GLN A 78 9.41 -8.62 4.43
N LEU A 79 8.43 -9.08 3.64
CA LEU A 79 8.67 -10.08 2.59
C LEU A 79 9.41 -9.50 1.38
N GLN A 80 9.17 -8.22 1.07
CA GLN A 80 9.88 -7.52 0.01
C GLN A 80 11.37 -7.34 0.33
N GLU A 81 11.71 -7.07 1.60
CA GLU A 81 13.11 -6.98 2.07
C GLU A 81 13.88 -8.29 1.87
N THR A 82 13.19 -9.43 1.92
CA THR A 82 13.79 -10.76 1.64
C THR A 82 13.75 -11.15 0.17
N GLY A 83 13.21 -10.29 -0.71
CA GLY A 83 13.04 -10.56 -2.14
C GLY A 83 11.91 -11.56 -2.47
N ALA A 84 11.09 -11.93 -1.50
CA ALA A 84 10.04 -12.93 -1.66
C ALA A 84 8.71 -12.37 -2.22
N ALA A 85 8.57 -11.03 -2.28
CA ALA A 85 7.35 -10.38 -2.78
C ALA A 85 7.67 -9.04 -3.47
N LEU A 86 6.80 -8.64 -4.40
CA LEU A 86 6.69 -7.28 -4.90
C LEU A 86 5.38 -6.68 -4.40
N MET A 87 5.39 -5.41 -4.01
CA MET A 87 4.21 -4.74 -3.48
C MET A 87 4.10 -3.31 -4.00
N ALA A 88 2.86 -2.90 -4.26
CA ALA A 88 2.49 -1.50 -4.40
C ALA A 88 1.17 -1.27 -3.67
N TYR A 89 1.02 -0.08 -3.09
CA TYR A 89 -0.19 0.30 -2.36
C TYR A 89 -0.56 1.76 -2.59
N PHE A 90 -1.82 2.09 -2.31
CA PHE A 90 -2.35 3.44 -2.43
C PHE A 90 -3.46 3.68 -1.42
N TYR A 91 -3.55 4.90 -0.91
CA TYR A 91 -4.63 5.34 -0.04
C TYR A 91 -5.43 6.42 -0.76
N PHE A 92 -6.72 6.18 -0.93
CA PHE A 92 -7.66 7.25 -1.26
C PHE A 92 -7.93 8.08 0.00
N ASP A 93 -7.66 9.38 -0.08
CA ASP A 93 -7.78 10.30 1.06
C ASP A 93 -8.56 11.56 0.66
N PHE A 94 -9.74 11.73 1.25
CA PHE A 94 -10.59 12.90 1.02
C PHE A 94 -9.96 14.22 1.50
N LYS A 95 -8.91 14.17 2.33
CA LYS A 95 -8.18 15.37 2.79
C LYS A 95 -7.06 15.79 1.84
N ASP A 96 -6.64 14.90 0.94
CA ASP A 96 -5.55 15.12 -0.01
C ASP A 96 -6.09 15.08 -1.43
N ILE A 97 -6.25 16.24 -2.08
CA ILE A 97 -6.79 16.35 -3.45
C ILE A 97 -5.96 15.50 -4.42
N GLY A 98 -4.65 15.38 -4.19
CA GLY A 98 -3.76 14.57 -5.02
C GLY A 98 -4.02 13.06 -4.92
N LYS A 99 -4.90 12.60 -4.03
CA LYS A 99 -5.19 11.18 -3.77
C LYS A 99 -6.66 10.79 -3.95
N GLN A 100 -7.40 11.54 -4.75
CA GLN A 100 -8.85 11.33 -4.92
C GLN A 100 -9.23 10.74 -6.28
N ASP A 101 -8.27 10.60 -7.21
CA ASP A 101 -8.55 10.14 -8.56
C ASP A 101 -7.73 8.90 -8.97
N VAL A 102 -8.20 8.28 -10.06
CA VAL A 102 -7.61 7.05 -10.61
C VAL A 102 -6.25 7.30 -11.25
N ARG A 103 -6.00 8.49 -11.81
CA ARG A 103 -4.71 8.83 -12.41
C ARG A 103 -3.61 8.80 -11.34
N SER A 104 -3.90 9.35 -10.18
CA SER A 104 -3.04 9.35 -9.00
C SER A 104 -2.77 7.95 -8.45
N LEU A 105 -3.80 7.09 -8.41
CA LEU A 105 -3.63 5.68 -8.09
C LEU A 105 -2.65 5.02 -9.08
N LEU A 106 -2.94 5.11 -10.38
CA LEU A 106 -2.16 4.45 -11.41
C LEU A 106 -0.72 4.95 -11.46
N SER A 107 -0.50 6.27 -11.36
CA SER A 107 0.85 6.86 -11.36
C SER A 107 1.67 6.41 -10.16
N SER A 108 1.05 6.34 -8.97
CA SER A 108 1.71 5.88 -7.75
C SER A 108 2.09 4.40 -7.83
N ILE A 109 1.18 3.54 -8.31
CA ILE A 109 1.44 2.10 -8.47
C ILE A 109 2.53 1.85 -9.52
N LEU A 110 2.47 2.51 -10.68
CA LEU A 110 3.49 2.38 -11.73
C LEU A 110 4.89 2.72 -11.22
N ILE A 111 5.01 3.82 -10.47
CA ILE A 111 6.30 4.24 -9.92
C ILE A 111 6.80 3.28 -8.84
N GLN A 112 5.92 2.74 -8.00
CA GLN A 112 6.29 1.72 -7.01
C GLN A 112 6.78 0.41 -7.64
N LEU A 113 6.16 -0.04 -8.72
CA LEU A 113 6.54 -1.28 -9.41
C LEU A 113 7.68 -1.12 -10.41
N SER A 114 8.05 0.12 -10.76
CA SER A 114 9.24 0.42 -11.59
C SER A 114 10.56 0.34 -10.80
N LYS A 115 10.51 -0.03 -9.52
CA LYS A 115 11.65 -0.09 -8.61
C LYS A 115 12.66 -1.15 -9.02
#